data_AF-A0A2E0ALQ2-F1
#
_entry.id   AF-A0A2E0ALQ2-F1
#
_cell.length_a   1.000
_cell.length_b   1.000
_cell.length_c   1.000
_cell.angle_alpha   90.00
_cell.angle_beta   90.00
_cell.angle_gamma   90.00
#
_symmetry.space_group_name_H-M   'P 1'
#
loop_
_entity.id
_entity.type
_entity.pdbx_description
1 polymer ?
#
loop_
_entity_poly.entity_id
_entity_poly.type
_entity_poly.pdbx_seq_one_letter_code
_entity_poly.pdbx_strand_id
1 'polypeptide(L)'
;MIHTQLQQRIQNLRSNSAGGFTMVEVVIAGVLLVSVMTSVAQMSVAALAGSKNLSSRAGIEAAVNNDIQLIQQADSYLTYQSIEDLGDQDDACQAPTSYLINYLETEVPAADVEGFNVSREITTGATDDVVQVSYQFQGPETGVGDEYRVIELNPNFSAQCYTTN
;
A
#
# COMPACT_ATOMS: atom_id res chain seq x y z
N MET A 1 -4.63 74.17 -16.11
CA MET A 1 -5.66 73.55 -16.97
C MET A 1 -5.65 72.02 -17.00
N ILE A 2 -4.54 71.35 -16.62
CA ILE A 2 -4.43 69.87 -16.64
C ILE A 2 -5.08 69.20 -15.40
N HIS A 3 -5.11 69.91 -14.26
CA HIS A 3 -5.62 69.39 -12.99
C HIS A 3 -7.13 69.12 -12.96
N THR A 4 -7.91 69.90 -13.72
CA THR A 4 -9.37 69.78 -13.82
C THR A 4 -9.82 68.60 -14.70
N GLN A 5 -9.04 68.25 -15.73
CA GLN A 5 -9.32 67.11 -16.60
C GLN A 5 -9.08 65.76 -15.90
N LEU A 6 -8.10 65.69 -15.00
CA LEU A 6 -7.81 64.51 -14.18
C LEU A 6 -8.90 64.25 -13.13
N GLN A 7 -9.43 65.32 -12.52
CA GLN A 7 -10.53 65.20 -11.54
C GLN A 7 -11.85 64.74 -12.19
N GLN A 8 -12.16 65.21 -13.41
CA GLN A 8 -13.35 64.76 -14.14
C GLN A 8 -13.28 63.28 -14.57
N ARG A 9 -12.10 62.76 -14.93
CA ARG A 9 -11.93 61.32 -15.22
C ARG A 9 -12.14 60.44 -13.98
N ILE A 10 -11.65 60.87 -12.81
CA ILE A 10 -11.82 60.14 -11.55
C ILE A 10 -13.28 60.15 -11.08
N GLN A 11 -14.01 61.25 -11.30
CA GLN A 11 -15.44 61.32 -11.00
C GLN A 11 -16.30 60.46 -11.94
N ASN A 12 -15.97 60.40 -13.24
CA ASN A 12 -16.66 59.53 -14.19
C ASN A 12 -16.41 58.03 -13.93
N LEU A 13 -15.24 57.66 -13.42
CA LEU A 13 -14.96 56.29 -12.96
C LEU A 13 -15.78 55.91 -11.72
N ARG A 14 -16.05 56.87 -10.83
CA ARG A 14 -16.91 56.67 -9.64
C ARG A 14 -18.41 56.70 -9.93
N SER A 15 -18.83 57.40 -10.98
CA SER A 15 -20.24 57.54 -11.37
C SER A 15 -20.86 56.27 -11.98
N ASN A 16 -20.04 55.31 -12.41
CA ASN A 16 -20.52 54.05 -13.02
C ASN A 16 -20.80 52.92 -12.01
N SER A 17 -20.69 53.17 -10.70
CA SER A 17 -21.01 52.18 -9.65
C SER A 17 -22.32 52.46 -8.90
N ALA A 18 -23.25 53.23 -9.48
CA ALA A 18 -24.55 53.52 -8.87
C ALA A 18 -25.63 52.45 -9.14
N GLY A 19 -25.24 51.18 -9.30
CA GLY A 19 -26.16 50.05 -9.42
C GLY A 19 -26.12 49.22 -8.14
N GLY A 20 -27.13 49.36 -7.27
CA GLY A 20 -27.33 48.40 -6.19
C GLY A 20 -27.75 47.04 -6.76
N PHE A 21 -27.38 45.95 -6.09
CA PHE A 21 -27.81 44.61 -6.51
C PHE A 21 -29.31 44.47 -6.37
N THR A 22 -29.95 43.93 -7.40
CA THR A 22 -31.37 43.56 -7.31
C THR A 22 -31.51 42.35 -6.40
N MET A 23 -32.66 42.20 -5.73
CA MET A 23 -32.96 41.02 -4.90
C MET A 23 -32.78 39.71 -5.69
N VAL A 24 -33.08 39.73 -7.00
CA VAL A 24 -32.93 38.58 -7.89
C VAL A 24 -31.45 38.21 -8.09
N GLU A 25 -30.56 39.18 -8.31
CA GLU A 25 -29.11 38.92 -8.44
C GLU A 25 -28.52 38.31 -7.17
N VAL A 26 -28.89 38.82 -5.99
CA VAL A 26 -28.39 38.30 -4.72
C VAL A 26 -28.85 36.85 -4.50
N VAL A 27 -30.10 36.55 -4.84
CA VAL A 27 -30.63 35.19 -4.74
C VAL A 27 -29.94 34.25 -5.72
N ILE A 28 -29.75 34.65 -6.99
CA ILE A 28 -29.03 33.84 -7.98
C ILE A 28 -27.59 33.60 -7.55
N ALA A 29 -26.87 34.65 -7.11
CA ALA A 29 -25.50 34.53 -6.63
C ALA A 29 -25.40 33.62 -5.40
N GLY A 30 -26.37 33.72 -4.47
CA GLY A 30 -26.46 32.84 -3.31
C GLY A 30 -26.65 31.37 -3.69
N VAL A 31 -27.56 31.07 -4.61
CA VAL A 31 -27.79 29.69 -5.08
C VAL A 31 -26.56 29.12 -5.78
N LEU A 32 -25.90 29.92 -6.64
CA LEU A 32 -24.68 29.51 -7.32
C LEU A 32 -23.56 29.22 -6.31
N LEU A 33 -23.37 30.10 -5.33
CA LEU A 33 -22.34 29.92 -4.31
C LEU A 33 -22.60 28.68 -3.44
N VAL A 34 -23.84 28.45 -3.02
CA VAL A 34 -24.22 27.24 -2.28
C VAL A 34 -23.92 25.98 -3.10
N SER A 35 -24.24 25.98 -4.39
CA SER A 35 -23.99 24.82 -5.26
C SER A 35 -22.50 24.50 -5.47
N VAL A 36 -21.66 25.53 -5.58
CA VAL A 36 -20.21 25.37 -5.69
C VAL A 36 -19.64 24.83 -4.38
N MET A 37 -20.07 25.39 -3.25
CA MET A 37 -19.60 24.97 -1.92
C MET A 37 -20.00 23.52 -1.60
N THR A 38 -21.23 23.08 -1.93
CA THR A 38 -21.61 21.67 -1.76
C THR A 38 -20.79 20.73 -2.64
N SER A 39 -20.50 21.13 -3.87
CA SER A 39 -19.66 20.34 -4.78
C SER A 39 -18.23 20.19 -4.24
N VAL A 40 -17.61 21.28 -3.79
CA VAL A 40 -16.26 21.27 -3.19
C VAL A 40 -16.23 20.44 -1.90
N ALA A 41 -17.27 20.52 -1.07
CA ALA A 41 -17.36 19.71 0.15
C ALA A 41 -17.39 18.21 -0.18
N GLN A 42 -18.19 17.80 -1.17
CA GLN A 42 -18.25 16.40 -1.59
C GLN A 42 -16.91 15.91 -2.18
N MET A 43 -16.27 16.71 -3.04
CA MET A 43 -14.93 16.39 -3.55
C MET A 43 -13.90 16.24 -2.44
N SER A 44 -13.94 17.10 -1.42
CA SER A 44 -13.00 17.06 -0.29
C SER A 44 -13.20 15.80 0.56
N VAL A 45 -14.44 15.42 0.83
CA VAL A 45 -14.77 14.17 1.55
C VAL A 45 -14.32 12.95 0.74
N ALA A 46 -14.56 12.93 -0.56
CA ALA A 46 -14.11 11.84 -1.42
C ALA A 46 -12.58 11.70 -1.45
N ALA A 47 -11.86 12.82 -1.52
CA ALA A 47 -10.39 12.83 -1.46
C ALA A 47 -9.86 12.30 -0.12
N LEU A 48 -10.48 12.67 1.01
CA LEU A 48 -10.12 12.15 2.33
C LEU A 48 -10.39 10.64 2.45
N ALA A 49 -11.54 10.17 1.96
CA ALA A 49 -11.86 8.74 1.93
C ALA A 49 -10.85 7.95 1.10
N GLY A 50 -10.47 8.47 -0.08
CA GLY A 50 -9.40 7.90 -0.90
C GLY A 50 -8.06 7.87 -0.17
N SER A 51 -7.68 8.97 0.50
CA SER A 51 -6.44 9.05 1.26
C SER A 51 -6.38 8.05 2.41
N LYS A 52 -7.50 7.79 3.09
CA LYS A 52 -7.57 6.79 4.16
C LYS A 52 -7.32 5.39 3.61
N ASN A 53 -7.94 5.03 2.50
CA ASN A 53 -7.77 3.72 1.88
C ASN A 53 -6.32 3.53 1.40
N LEU A 54 -5.74 4.55 0.75
CA LEU A 54 -4.33 4.54 0.34
C LEU A 54 -3.38 4.36 1.54
N SER A 55 -3.65 5.03 2.66
CA SER A 55 -2.86 4.87 3.88
C SER A 55 -3.00 3.46 4.47
N SER A 56 -4.22 2.90 4.48
CA SER A 56 -4.47 1.53 4.95
C SER A 56 -3.75 0.51 4.08
N ARG A 57 -3.83 0.67 2.76
CA ARG A 57 -3.12 -0.17 1.78
C ARG A 57 -1.62 -0.07 2.00
N ALA A 58 -1.08 1.13 2.13
CA ALA A 58 0.35 1.32 2.37
C ALA A 58 0.82 0.59 3.64
N GLY A 59 0.00 0.55 4.70
CA GLY A 59 0.29 -0.22 5.91
C GLY A 59 0.34 -1.73 5.65
N ILE A 60 -0.67 -2.28 4.98
CA ILE A 60 -0.73 -3.70 4.61
C ILE A 60 0.47 -4.09 3.74
N GLU A 61 0.73 -3.32 2.67
CA GLU A 61 1.82 -3.60 1.73
C GLU A 61 3.19 -3.48 2.42
N ALA A 62 3.36 -2.53 3.35
CA ALA A 62 4.58 -2.41 4.13
C ALA A 62 4.79 -3.62 5.04
N ALA A 63 3.73 -4.11 5.70
CA ALA A 63 3.81 -5.29 6.56
C ALA A 63 4.14 -6.55 5.76
N VAL A 64 3.45 -6.79 4.64
CA VAL A 64 3.74 -7.90 3.73
C VAL A 64 5.16 -7.83 3.18
N ASN A 65 5.60 -6.65 2.71
CA ASN A 65 6.94 -6.48 2.18
C ASN A 65 8.04 -6.68 3.25
N ASN A 66 7.77 -6.28 4.50
CA ASN A 66 8.69 -6.54 5.61
C ASN A 66 8.81 -8.06 5.88
N ASP A 67 7.69 -8.77 5.95
CA ASP A 67 7.68 -10.24 6.15
C ASP A 67 8.41 -10.97 5.02
N ILE A 68 8.19 -10.58 3.76
CA ILE A 68 8.92 -11.11 2.60
C ILE A 68 10.44 -10.92 2.78
N GLN A 69 10.88 -9.74 3.21
CA GLN A 69 12.31 -9.48 3.44
C GLN A 69 12.89 -10.33 4.56
N LEU A 70 12.14 -10.54 5.65
CA LEU A 70 12.54 -11.42 6.75
C LEU A 70 12.66 -12.87 6.28
N ILE A 71 11.70 -13.36 5.50
CA ILE A 71 11.74 -14.71 4.92
C ILE A 71 12.95 -14.88 4.00
N GLN A 72 13.20 -13.94 3.10
CA GLN A 72 14.37 -13.98 2.20
C GLN A 72 15.69 -13.90 2.97
N GLN A 73 15.72 -13.11 4.04
CA GLN A 73 16.89 -13.03 4.92
C GLN A 73 17.12 -14.38 5.63
N ALA A 74 16.08 -15.00 6.17
CA ALA A 74 16.16 -16.30 6.84
C ALA A 74 16.66 -17.39 5.87
N ASP A 75 16.09 -17.47 4.66
CA ASP A 75 16.58 -18.39 3.62
C ASP A 75 18.04 -18.13 3.23
N SER A 76 18.45 -16.86 3.14
CA SER A 76 19.85 -16.51 2.87
C SER A 76 20.79 -16.93 3.99
N TYR A 77 20.35 -16.93 5.26
CA TYR A 77 21.15 -17.40 6.39
C TYR A 77 21.16 -18.92 6.50
N LEU A 78 20.15 -19.60 5.98
CA LEU A 78 20.07 -21.06 5.93
C LEU A 78 21.02 -21.61 4.86
N THR A 79 22.29 -21.67 5.22
CA THR A 79 23.37 -22.22 4.39
C THR A 79 23.61 -23.70 4.69
N TYR A 80 24.25 -24.41 3.76
CA TYR A 80 24.65 -25.80 3.98
C TYR A 80 25.56 -25.96 5.21
N GLN A 81 26.47 -25.01 5.44
CA GLN A 81 27.37 -25.03 6.60
C GLN A 81 26.60 -24.85 7.92
N SER A 82 25.63 -23.94 7.98
CA SER A 82 24.82 -23.76 9.19
C SER A 82 23.98 -25.00 9.53
N ILE A 83 23.62 -25.81 8.54
CA ILE A 83 22.93 -27.09 8.74
C ILE A 83 23.94 -28.18 9.17
N GLU A 84 25.18 -28.15 8.63
CA GLU A 84 26.28 -29.04 9.07
C GLU A 84 26.54 -28.94 10.56
N ASP A 85 26.60 -27.70 11.07
CA ASP A 85 26.89 -27.42 12.47
C ASP A 85 25.84 -28.02 13.42
N LEU A 86 24.62 -28.28 12.91
CA LEU A 86 23.52 -28.92 13.61
C LEU A 86 23.48 -30.44 13.41
N GLY A 87 24.14 -30.97 12.38
CA GLY A 87 24.17 -32.39 12.04
C GLY A 87 22.96 -32.88 11.24
N ASP A 88 22.13 -31.98 10.70
CA ASP A 88 20.85 -32.30 10.03
C ASP A 88 20.95 -32.32 8.49
N GLN A 89 22.16 -32.44 7.93
CA GLN A 89 22.39 -32.34 6.49
C GLN A 89 21.64 -33.39 5.67
N ASP A 90 21.64 -34.64 6.13
CA ASP A 90 21.02 -35.75 5.41
C ASP A 90 19.49 -35.56 5.31
N ASP A 91 18.87 -35.03 6.35
CA ASP A 91 17.43 -34.77 6.40
C ASP A 91 17.07 -33.54 5.57
N ALA A 92 17.85 -32.46 5.68
CA ALA A 92 17.68 -31.26 4.89
C ALA A 92 17.83 -31.54 3.39
N CYS A 93 18.78 -32.40 3.00
CA CYS A 93 19.01 -32.73 1.60
C CYS A 93 18.03 -33.76 1.03
N GLN A 94 17.41 -34.60 1.86
CA GLN A 94 16.35 -35.51 1.40
C GLN A 94 15.05 -34.78 1.07
N ALA A 95 14.71 -33.72 1.81
CA ALA A 95 13.46 -32.98 1.63
C ALA A 95 13.65 -31.47 1.85
N PRO A 96 14.36 -30.77 0.96
CA PRO A 96 14.83 -29.39 1.18
C PRO A 96 13.69 -28.38 1.34
N THR A 97 12.60 -28.55 0.60
CA THR A 97 11.43 -27.67 0.70
C THR A 97 10.72 -27.83 2.04
N SER A 98 10.48 -29.07 2.47
CA SER A 98 9.85 -29.33 3.77
C SER A 98 10.69 -28.83 4.95
N TYR A 99 12.01 -28.95 4.84
CA TYR A 99 12.95 -28.43 5.84
C TYR A 99 12.90 -26.91 5.90
N LEU A 100 12.95 -26.22 4.75
CA LEU A 100 12.85 -24.77 4.69
C LEU A 100 11.51 -24.28 5.26
N ILE A 101 10.39 -24.94 4.97
CA ILE A 101 9.07 -24.56 5.50
C ILE A 101 9.08 -24.57 7.03
N ASN A 102 9.53 -25.66 7.65
CA ASN A 102 9.59 -25.79 9.10
C ASN A 102 10.53 -24.73 9.74
N TYR A 103 11.65 -24.46 9.09
CA TYR A 103 12.61 -23.44 9.52
C TYR A 103 11.98 -22.04 9.48
N LEU A 104 11.33 -21.67 8.38
CA LEU A 104 10.69 -20.37 8.21
C LEU A 104 9.52 -20.15 9.17
N GLU A 105 8.73 -21.19 9.47
CA GLU A 105 7.65 -21.10 10.46
C GLU A 105 8.17 -20.78 11.87
N THR A 106 9.39 -21.20 12.18
CA THR A 106 10.03 -20.97 13.48
C THR A 106 10.75 -19.62 13.55
N GLU A 107 11.54 -19.29 12.52
CA GLU A 107 12.39 -18.09 12.52
C GLU A 107 11.64 -16.81 12.14
N VAL A 108 10.60 -16.91 11.29
CA VAL A 108 9.81 -15.77 10.85
C VAL A 108 8.33 -16.00 11.21
N PRO A 109 7.93 -15.79 12.47
CA PRO A 109 6.55 -15.99 12.90
C PRO A 109 5.60 -14.99 12.22
N ALA A 110 4.37 -15.44 11.92
CA ALA A 110 3.36 -14.64 11.20
C ALA A 110 2.79 -13.45 12.00
N ALA A 111 3.21 -13.25 13.25
CA ALA A 111 2.64 -12.27 14.16
C ALA A 111 2.66 -10.83 13.59
N ASP A 112 3.68 -10.48 12.80
CA ASP A 112 3.82 -9.14 12.22
C ASP A 112 2.80 -8.84 11.11
N VAL A 113 2.30 -9.87 10.40
CA VAL A 113 1.30 -9.73 9.33
C VAL A 113 -0.13 -9.94 9.84
N GLU A 114 -0.31 -10.73 10.90
CA GLU A 114 -1.63 -10.95 11.53
C GLU A 114 -2.26 -9.67 12.07
N GLY A 115 -1.44 -8.70 12.51
CA GLY A 115 -1.89 -7.38 12.97
C GLY A 115 -2.65 -6.56 11.92
N PHE A 116 -2.53 -6.93 10.64
CA PHE A 116 -3.17 -6.25 9.50
C PHE A 116 -4.31 -7.07 8.86
N ASN A 117 -4.79 -8.13 9.52
CA ASN A 117 -5.73 -9.11 8.95
C ASN A 117 -5.20 -9.76 7.65
N VAL A 118 -3.89 -9.96 7.57
CA VAL A 118 -3.26 -10.71 6.48
C VAL A 118 -3.12 -12.15 6.94
N SER A 119 -3.65 -13.09 6.15
CA SER A 119 -3.41 -14.52 6.34
C SER A 119 -2.18 -14.93 5.54
N ARG A 120 -1.19 -15.55 6.20
CA ARG A 120 0.01 -16.08 5.56
C ARG A 120 0.00 -17.59 5.62
N GLU A 121 0.34 -18.22 4.50
CA GLU A 121 0.48 -19.68 4.38
C GLU A 121 1.80 -19.99 3.65
N ILE A 122 2.55 -20.97 4.16
CA ILE A 122 3.81 -21.44 3.57
C ILE A 122 3.58 -22.91 3.15
N THR A 123 3.72 -23.19 1.87
CA THR A 123 3.45 -24.52 1.29
C THR A 123 4.50 -24.89 0.25
N THR A 124 4.48 -26.15 -0.20
CA THR A 124 5.20 -26.54 -1.41
C THR A 124 4.53 -25.89 -2.62
N GLY A 125 5.33 -25.28 -3.50
CA GLY A 125 4.87 -24.61 -4.70
C GLY A 125 4.49 -25.58 -5.82
N ALA A 126 4.48 -25.08 -7.06
CA ALA A 126 4.10 -25.86 -8.24
C ALA A 126 5.03 -27.06 -8.53
N THR A 127 6.25 -27.03 -7.99
CA THR A 127 7.25 -28.10 -8.07
C THR A 127 7.76 -28.44 -6.67
N ASP A 128 8.15 -29.69 -6.44
CA ASP A 128 8.63 -30.17 -5.14
C ASP A 128 9.91 -29.46 -4.64
N ASP A 129 10.59 -28.72 -5.53
CA ASP A 129 11.83 -27.97 -5.26
C ASP A 129 11.59 -26.49 -4.91
N VAL A 130 10.34 -26.02 -4.90
CA VAL A 130 9.98 -24.63 -4.63
C VAL A 130 9.10 -24.53 -3.40
N VAL A 131 9.41 -23.61 -2.50
CA VAL A 131 8.54 -23.19 -1.40
C VAL A 131 7.74 -21.97 -1.85
N GLN A 132 6.44 -22.01 -1.65
CA GLN A 132 5.53 -20.92 -1.95
C GLN A 132 5.04 -20.29 -0.65
N VAL A 133 5.16 -18.97 -0.54
CA VAL A 133 4.55 -18.19 0.54
C VAL A 133 3.43 -17.35 -0.06
N SER A 134 2.20 -17.58 0.41
CA SER A 134 1.01 -16.85 0.00
C SER A 134 0.48 -15.98 1.12
N TYR A 135 0.20 -14.72 0.77
CA TYR A 135 -0.47 -13.75 1.62
C TYR A 135 -1.84 -13.45 1.04
N GLN A 136 -2.88 -13.53 1.86
CA GLN A 136 -4.25 -13.17 1.50
C GLN A 136 -4.74 -12.05 2.42
N PHE A 137 -5.32 -11.00 1.85
CA PHE A 137 -5.92 -9.91 2.60
C PHE A 137 -7.04 -9.24 1.82
N GLN A 138 -7.95 -8.56 2.51
CA GLN A 138 -9.03 -7.82 1.87
C GLN A 138 -8.56 -6.41 1.46
N GLY A 139 -8.85 -6.00 0.22
CA GLY A 139 -8.58 -4.65 -0.24
C GLY A 139 -9.32 -3.60 0.60
N PRO A 140 -8.67 -2.53 1.09
CA PRO A 140 -9.32 -1.50 1.90
C PRO A 140 -10.30 -0.61 1.12
N GLU A 141 -10.26 -0.65 -0.21
CA GLU A 141 -11.16 0.09 -1.09
C GLU A 141 -12.54 -0.57 -1.23
N THR A 142 -13.57 0.26 -1.38
CA THR A 142 -14.92 -0.25 -1.60
C THR A 142 -15.02 -0.98 -2.95
N GLY A 143 -15.52 -2.22 -2.91
CA GLY A 143 -15.71 -3.04 -4.11
C GLY A 143 -14.48 -3.82 -4.56
N VAL A 144 -13.38 -3.77 -3.79
CA VAL A 144 -12.23 -4.67 -3.97
C VAL A 144 -12.41 -5.87 -3.03
N GLY A 145 -12.26 -7.07 -3.56
CA GLY A 145 -12.36 -8.32 -2.82
C GLY A 145 -11.04 -8.70 -2.16
N ASP A 146 -10.82 -10.00 -2.06
CA ASP A 146 -9.56 -10.54 -1.57
C ASP A 146 -8.44 -10.35 -2.61
N GLU A 147 -7.28 -9.97 -2.11
CA GLU A 147 -6.05 -9.84 -2.85
C GLU A 147 -5.03 -10.85 -2.35
N TYR A 148 -4.15 -11.24 -3.28
CA TYR A 148 -3.09 -12.19 -3.01
C TYR A 148 -1.73 -11.58 -3.33
N ARG A 149 -0.73 -11.91 -2.51
CA ARG A 149 0.69 -11.76 -2.85
C ARG A 149 1.32 -13.13 -2.70
N VAL A 150 2.09 -13.54 -3.69
CA VAL A 150 2.73 -14.86 -3.69
C VAL A 150 4.19 -14.65 -4.00
N ILE A 151 5.06 -15.26 -3.20
CA ILE A 151 6.48 -15.37 -3.49
C ILE A 151 6.85 -16.85 -3.57
N GLU A 152 7.83 -17.13 -4.41
CA GLU A 152 8.40 -18.45 -4.58
C GLU A 152 9.88 -18.38 -4.18
N LEU A 153 10.31 -19.36 -3.41
CA LEU A 153 11.65 -19.48 -2.85
C LEU A 153 12.21 -20.84 -3.25
N ASN A 154 13.48 -20.87 -3.61
CA ASN A 154 14.22 -22.10 -3.77
C ASN A 154 15.19 -22.20 -2.58
N PRO A 155 15.15 -23.27 -1.77
CA PRO A 155 16.04 -23.42 -0.63
C PRO A 155 17.50 -23.21 -1.01
N ASN A 156 18.13 -22.17 -0.45
CA ASN A 156 19.47 -21.74 -0.84
C ASN A 156 20.54 -22.84 -0.73
N PHE A 157 20.43 -23.69 0.30
CA PHE A 157 21.36 -24.79 0.55
C PHE A 157 21.21 -25.98 -0.42
N SER A 158 20.08 -26.11 -1.12
CA SER A 158 19.73 -27.29 -1.94
C SER A 158 20.76 -27.59 -3.03
N ALA A 159 21.40 -26.56 -3.59
CA ALA A 159 22.42 -26.73 -4.63
C ALA A 159 23.65 -27.53 -4.15
N GLN A 160 23.95 -27.48 -2.85
CA GLN A 160 25.11 -28.16 -2.26
C GLN A 160 24.81 -29.63 -1.90
N CYS A 161 23.53 -30.01 -1.82
CA CYS A 161 23.10 -31.39 -1.59
C CYS A 161 23.49 -32.34 -2.73
N TYR A 162 23.74 -31.83 -3.93
CA TYR A 162 24.18 -32.63 -5.07
C TYR A 162 25.71 -32.82 -5.14
N THR A 163 26.48 -32.05 -4.35
CA THR A 163 27.95 -32.06 -4.40
C THR A 163 28.62 -32.98 -3.39
N THR A 164 27.86 -33.55 -2.45
CA THR A 164 28.35 -34.41 -1.35
C THR A 164 28.08 -35.91 -1.57
N ASN A 165 28.06 -36.37 -2.83
CA ASN A 165 28.17 -37.81 -3.16
C ASN A 165 29.60 -38.32 -3.11
#